data_AF-A0A947X8E0-F1
#
_entry.id   AF-A0A947X8E0-F1
#
_cell.length_a   1.000
_cell.length_b   1.000
_cell.length_c   1.000
_cell.angle_alpha   90.00
_cell.angle_beta   90.00
_cell.angle_gamma   90.00
#
_symmetry.space_group_name_H-M   'P 1'
#
loop_
_entity.id
_entity.type
_entity.pdbx_description
1 polymer ?
#
loop_
_entity_poly.entity_id
_entity_poly.type
_entity_poly.pdbx_seq_one_letter_code
_entity_poly.pdbx_strand_id
1 'polypeptide(L)'
;MKIYHLPIPVPVPYLFESIGVAILLRRRKKKYGVGFRKIKLYVGNRLVKNRCAVVDSETYKKISQYDWQLVEEKGKPCYAVRLEGRKMVSMHRQIMNSPAGKVVHHKDGNGLNNTRENLRIVTVAENNRYCRKRGRAASSKYKGVSIHKRSGKWQVSIKYDGIHKSLGSYETEERAGRAGSKGAKEQKSGTEPLLRKKTTLRTVGKFFTGG
;
A
#
# COMPACT_ATOMS: atom_id res chain seq x y z
N MET A 1 -13.06 -32.80 -52.36
CA MET A 1 -13.84 -31.57 -52.15
C MET A 1 -13.37 -30.89 -50.87
N LYS A 2 -12.78 -29.69 -50.94
CA LYS A 2 -12.35 -28.93 -49.74
C LYS A 2 -13.51 -28.05 -49.28
N ILE A 3 -14.00 -28.27 -48.06
CA ILE A 3 -15.04 -27.45 -47.44
C ILE A 3 -14.35 -26.21 -46.86
N TYR A 4 -14.65 -25.04 -47.42
CA TYR A 4 -14.20 -23.76 -46.87
C TYR A 4 -15.18 -23.31 -45.79
N HIS A 5 -14.76 -23.35 -44.53
CA HIS A 5 -15.46 -22.64 -43.46
C HIS A 5 -15.13 -21.15 -43.57
N LEU A 6 -15.99 -20.39 -44.26
CA LEU A 6 -15.96 -18.93 -44.19
C LEU A 6 -16.52 -18.54 -42.81
N PRO A 7 -15.73 -17.95 -41.89
CA PRO A 7 -16.27 -17.46 -40.64
C PRO A 7 -17.21 -16.30 -40.98
N ILE A 8 -18.51 -16.47 -40.76
CA ILE A 8 -19.48 -15.39 -40.88
C ILE A 8 -19.24 -14.46 -39.68
N PRO A 9 -18.69 -13.25 -39.87
CA PRO A 9 -18.57 -12.32 -38.76
C PRO A 9 -19.98 -11.89 -38.41
N VAL A 10 -20.52 -12.37 -37.30
CA VAL A 10 -21.81 -11.90 -36.79
C VAL A 10 -21.57 -10.48 -36.28
N PRO A 11 -22.08 -9.42 -36.93
CA PRO A 11 -21.86 -8.06 -36.46
C PRO A 11 -22.68 -7.91 -35.19
N VAL A 12 -22.02 -7.89 -34.03
CA VAL A 12 -22.66 -7.55 -32.78
C VAL A 12 -23.13 -6.10 -32.92
N PRO A 13 -24.42 -5.78 -32.76
CA PRO A 13 -24.88 -4.41 -32.93
C PRO A 13 -24.11 -3.50 -31.97
N TYR A 14 -23.53 -2.41 -32.47
CA TYR A 14 -22.67 -1.48 -31.73
C TYR A 14 -23.30 -1.01 -30.39
N LEU A 15 -24.63 -1.01 -30.30
CA LEU A 15 -25.38 -0.71 -29.09
C LEU A 15 -25.16 -1.73 -27.96
N PHE A 16 -25.07 -3.04 -28.26
CA PHE A 16 -24.81 -4.08 -27.26
C PHE A 16 -23.34 -4.11 -26.81
N GLU A 17 -22.41 -3.90 -27.75
CA GLU A 17 -21.00 -3.71 -27.40
C GLU A 17 -20.83 -2.45 -26.52
N SER A 18 -21.46 -1.34 -26.88
CA SER A 18 -21.34 -0.09 -26.14
C SER A 18 -21.98 -0.13 -24.75
N ILE A 19 -23.12 -0.81 -24.57
CA ILE A 19 -23.73 -1.00 -23.24
C ILE A 19 -22.87 -1.93 -22.39
N GLY A 20 -22.40 -3.06 -22.95
CA GLY A 20 -21.52 -4.00 -22.24
C GLY A 20 -20.18 -3.37 -21.85
N VAL A 21 -19.57 -2.63 -22.76
CA VAL A 21 -18.36 -1.83 -22.51
C VAL A 21 -18.65 -0.73 -21.49
N ALA A 22 -19.77 -0.02 -21.55
CA ALA A 22 -20.13 1.01 -20.58
C ALA A 22 -20.34 0.42 -19.17
N ILE A 23 -21.00 -0.73 -19.04
CA ILE A 23 -21.15 -1.45 -17.77
C ILE A 23 -19.79 -1.93 -17.26
N LEU A 24 -18.95 -2.49 -18.13
CA LEU A 24 -17.60 -2.93 -17.79
C LEU A 24 -16.72 -1.77 -17.34
N LEU A 25 -16.76 -0.63 -18.05
CA LEU A 25 -16.01 0.58 -17.72
C LEU A 25 -16.55 1.24 -16.44
N ARG A 26 -17.87 1.25 -16.21
CA ARG A 26 -18.45 1.70 -14.93
C ARG A 26 -18.09 0.78 -13.78
N ARG A 27 -18.13 -0.55 -13.95
CA ARG A 27 -17.68 -1.53 -12.95
C ARG A 27 -16.18 -1.41 -12.70
N ARG A 28 -15.37 -1.19 -13.75
CA ARG A 28 -13.93 -0.95 -13.62
C ARG A 28 -13.64 0.36 -12.91
N LYS A 29 -14.33 1.45 -13.25
CA LYS A 29 -14.23 2.74 -12.55
C LYS A 29 -14.65 2.60 -11.09
N LYS A 30 -15.72 1.86 -10.80
CA LYS A 30 -16.19 1.60 -9.41
C LYS A 30 -15.24 0.67 -8.62
N LYS A 31 -14.59 -0.28 -9.27
CA LYS A 31 -13.68 -1.25 -8.63
C LYS A 31 -12.23 -0.76 -8.52
N TYR A 32 -11.77 0.05 -9.47
CA TYR A 32 -10.38 0.48 -9.62
C TYR A 32 -10.18 2.01 -9.60
N GLY A 33 -11.24 2.82 -9.47
CA GLY A 33 -11.18 4.28 -9.30
C GLY A 33 -10.85 5.08 -10.57
N VAL A 34 -9.99 4.56 -11.45
CA VAL A 34 -9.36 5.33 -12.53
C VAL A 34 -9.11 4.48 -13.78
N GLY A 35 -8.98 5.13 -14.94
CA GLY A 35 -8.45 4.47 -16.14
C GLY A 35 -7.01 4.02 -15.88
N PHE A 36 -6.75 2.71 -15.97
CA PHE A 36 -5.41 2.16 -15.77
C PHE A 36 -4.87 1.55 -17.07
N ARG A 37 -3.54 1.57 -17.20
CA ARG A 37 -2.81 0.93 -18.29
C ARG A 37 -1.83 -0.08 -17.75
N LYS A 38 -1.52 -1.08 -18.57
CA LYS A 38 -0.58 -2.15 -18.24
C LYS A 38 0.76 -1.86 -18.92
N ILE A 39 1.84 -2.05 -18.18
CA ILE A 39 3.21 -1.96 -18.67
C ILE A 39 3.82 -3.36 -18.63
N LYS A 40 4.43 -3.76 -19.75
CA LYS A 40 5.12 -5.02 -19.90
C LYS A 40 6.37 -5.03 -19.02
N LEU A 41 6.66 -6.18 -18.41
CA LEU A 41 7.84 -6.36 -17.56
C LEU A 41 8.74 -7.45 -18.13
N TYR A 42 10.04 -7.28 -17.93
CA TYR A 42 11.08 -8.16 -18.46
C TYR A 42 11.89 -8.78 -17.32
N VAL A 43 12.51 -9.92 -17.58
CA VAL A 43 13.57 -10.50 -16.73
C VAL A 43 14.77 -10.73 -17.64
N GLY A 44 15.81 -9.91 -17.46
CA GLY A 44 16.85 -9.75 -18.46
C GLY A 44 16.22 -9.23 -19.76
N ASN A 45 16.43 -9.97 -20.86
CA ASN A 45 15.89 -9.62 -22.18
C ASN A 45 14.57 -10.35 -22.51
N ARG A 46 14.00 -11.11 -21.58
CA ARG A 46 12.79 -11.92 -21.83
C ARG A 46 11.55 -11.24 -21.28
N LEU A 47 10.53 -11.07 -22.13
CA LEU A 47 9.21 -10.62 -21.72
C LEU A 47 8.54 -11.65 -20.80
N VAL A 48 8.07 -11.22 -19.63
CA VAL A 48 7.35 -12.08 -18.70
C VAL A 48 5.87 -12.14 -19.07
N LYS A 49 5.42 -13.30 -19.57
CA LYS A 49 4.00 -13.53 -19.87
C LYS A 49 3.17 -13.47 -18.56
N ASN A 50 1.99 -12.86 -18.62
CA ASN A 50 1.05 -12.73 -17.49
C ASN A 50 1.55 -11.94 -16.26
N ARG A 51 2.66 -11.20 -16.38
CA ARG A 51 3.10 -10.22 -15.37
C ARG A 51 3.19 -8.85 -16.02
N CYS A 52 2.47 -7.89 -15.45
CA CYS A 52 2.46 -6.52 -15.91
C CYS A 52 2.31 -5.58 -14.72
N ALA A 53 2.94 -4.41 -14.80
CA ALA A 53 2.69 -3.34 -13.85
C ALA A 53 1.44 -2.57 -14.28
N VAL A 54 0.59 -2.23 -13.31
CA VAL A 54 -0.60 -1.40 -13.53
C VAL A 54 -0.27 0.02 -13.09
N VAL A 55 -0.60 1.01 -13.93
CA VAL A 55 -0.39 2.44 -13.66
C VAL A 55 -1.61 3.25 -14.09
N ASP A 56 -1.79 4.45 -13.55
CA ASP A 56 -2.83 5.38 -14.01
C ASP A 56 -2.58 5.83 -15.45
N SER A 57 -3.64 6.17 -16.18
CA SER A 57 -3.57 6.64 -17.57
C SER A 57 -2.72 7.91 -17.73
N GLU A 58 -2.79 8.83 -16.77
CA GLU A 58 -2.03 10.08 -16.78
C GLU A 58 -0.53 9.85 -16.62
N THR A 59 -0.18 8.91 -15.73
CA THR A 59 1.20 8.56 -15.41
C THR A 59 1.82 7.66 -16.48
N TYR A 60 0.99 6.90 -17.21
CA TYR A 60 1.44 5.93 -18.21
C TYR A 60 2.43 6.53 -19.20
N LYS A 61 2.13 7.68 -19.82
CA LYS A 61 2.98 8.30 -20.85
C LYS A 61 4.42 8.53 -20.37
N LYS A 62 4.60 8.94 -19.11
CA LYS A 62 5.91 9.22 -18.51
C LYS A 62 6.66 7.97 -18.06
N ILE A 63 5.95 6.90 -17.74
CA ILE A 63 6.54 5.67 -17.20
C ILE A 63 6.79 4.63 -18.30
N SER A 64 5.96 4.60 -19.35
CA SER A 64 6.06 3.63 -20.44
C SER A 64 7.26 3.85 -21.37
N GLN A 65 7.97 4.97 -21.23
CA GLN A 65 9.17 5.28 -22.01
C GLN A 65 10.41 4.49 -21.56
N TYR A 66 10.33 3.77 -20.45
CA TYR A 66 11.45 3.02 -19.89
C TYR A 66 11.20 1.52 -19.95
N ASP A 67 12.28 0.75 -20.06
CA ASP A 67 12.26 -0.69 -19.91
C ASP A 67 12.30 -1.10 -18.44
N TRP A 68 11.24 -1.80 -18.03
CA TRP A 68 11.04 -2.20 -16.64
C TRP A 68 11.33 -3.69 -16.45
N GLN A 69 12.20 -3.97 -15.49
CA GLN A 69 12.55 -5.31 -15.04
C GLN A 69 11.65 -5.72 -13.87
N LEU A 70 11.16 -6.96 -13.89
CA LEU A 70 10.48 -7.60 -12.78
C LEU A 70 11.54 -8.12 -11.81
N VAL A 71 11.50 -7.61 -10.58
CA VAL A 71 12.24 -8.20 -9.46
C VAL A 71 11.25 -8.97 -8.60
N GLU A 72 11.45 -10.28 -8.54
CA GLU A 72 10.69 -11.21 -7.73
C GLU A 72 11.66 -11.99 -6.84
N GLU A 73 11.43 -11.93 -5.52
CA GLU A 73 12.23 -12.63 -4.53
C GLU A 73 11.29 -13.47 -3.65
N LYS A 74 11.71 -14.68 -3.31
CA LYS A 74 10.88 -15.64 -2.56
C LYS A 74 10.41 -15.02 -1.24
N GLY A 75 9.09 -14.93 -1.07
CA GLY A 75 8.46 -14.40 0.15
C GLY A 75 8.41 -12.87 0.24
N LYS A 76 8.87 -12.13 -0.77
CA LYS A 76 8.76 -10.66 -0.85
C LYS A 76 7.79 -10.23 -1.95
N PRO A 77 7.23 -9.01 -1.87
CA PRO A 77 6.42 -8.48 -2.95
C PRO A 77 7.26 -8.26 -4.21
N CYS A 78 6.69 -8.57 -5.37
CA CYS A 78 7.35 -8.30 -6.65
C CYS A 78 7.28 -6.81 -6.98
N TYR A 79 8.33 -6.26 -7.56
CA TYR A 79 8.38 -4.85 -7.97
C TYR A 79 8.87 -4.71 -9.40
N ALA A 80 8.43 -3.63 -10.05
CA ALA A 80 8.99 -3.15 -11.30
C ALA A 80 10.13 -2.17 -11.01
N VAL A 81 11.32 -2.44 -11.52
CA VAL A 81 12.52 -1.61 -11.35
C VAL A 81 13.21 -1.39 -12.69
N ARG A 82 14.03 -0.34 -12.77
CA ARG A 82 14.94 -0.10 -13.89
C ARG A 82 16.29 0.36 -13.36
N LEU A 83 17.32 0.25 -14.18
CA LEU A 83 18.62 0.82 -13.89
C LEU A 83 18.71 2.21 -14.54
N GLU A 84 19.16 3.20 -13.77
CA GLU A 84 19.47 4.54 -14.22
C GLU A 84 20.94 4.83 -13.89
N GLY A 85 21.82 4.63 -14.88
CA GLY A 85 23.26 4.63 -14.65
C GLY A 85 23.67 3.52 -13.66
N ARG A 86 24.12 3.92 -12.46
CA ARG A 86 24.48 2.98 -11.37
C ARG A 86 23.37 2.80 -10.33
N LYS A 87 22.22 3.47 -10.49
CA LYS A 87 21.15 3.52 -9.49
C LYS A 87 19.97 2.67 -9.91
N MET A 88 19.50 1.81 -9.00
CA MET A 88 18.23 1.10 -9.19
C MET A 88 17.06 2.02 -8.83
N VAL A 89 16.14 2.22 -9.77
CA VAL A 89 14.94 3.05 -9.61
C VAL A 89 13.72 2.16 -9.65
N SER A 90 12.90 2.19 -8.60
CA SER A 90 11.62 1.47 -8.56
C SER A 90 10.48 2.31 -9.11
N MET A 91 9.55 1.67 -9.83
CA MET A 91 8.43 2.33 -10.50
C MET A 91 7.57 3.12 -9.52
N HIS A 92 7.15 2.50 -8.41
CA HIS A 92 6.33 3.15 -7.39
C HIS A 92 7.01 4.38 -6.77
N ARG A 93 8.34 4.40 -6.63
CA ARG A 93 9.06 5.56 -6.07
C ARG A 93 9.12 6.70 -7.08
N GLN A 94 9.33 6.38 -8.36
CA GLN A 94 9.35 7.37 -9.44
C GLN A 94 7.97 8.02 -9.61
N ILE A 95 6.88 7.24 -9.58
CA ILE A 95 5.51 7.76 -9.71
C ILE A 95 5.15 8.73 -8.57
N MET A 96 5.58 8.42 -7.35
CA MET A 96 5.27 9.22 -6.17
C MET A 96 6.25 10.36 -5.91
N ASN A 97 7.33 10.49 -6.69
CA ASN A 97 8.45 11.40 -6.41
C ASN A 97 8.89 11.30 -4.93
N SER A 98 9.06 10.06 -4.44
CA SER A 98 9.28 9.82 -3.01
C SER A 98 10.59 10.45 -2.54
N PRO A 99 10.56 11.30 -1.49
CA PRO A 99 11.77 11.91 -0.94
C PRO A 99 12.70 10.86 -0.32
N ALA A 100 13.96 11.23 -0.11
CA ALA A 100 14.92 10.43 0.64
C ALA A 100 14.42 10.17 2.06
N GLY A 101 14.72 8.98 2.61
CA GLY A 101 14.29 8.58 3.96
C GLY A 101 12.81 8.17 4.11
N LYS A 102 11.98 8.33 3.07
CA LYS A 102 10.60 7.79 3.03
C LYS A 102 10.51 6.55 2.14
N VAL A 103 9.46 5.76 2.39
CA VAL A 103 9.12 4.57 1.60
C VAL A 103 7.72 4.72 1.03
N VAL A 104 7.48 4.07 -0.12
CA VAL A 104 6.15 4.05 -0.74
C VAL A 104 5.54 2.69 -0.45
N HIS A 105 4.31 2.71 0.08
CA HIS A 105 3.58 1.52 0.48
C HIS A 105 2.37 1.29 -0.42
N HIS A 106 2.21 0.05 -0.88
CA HIS A 106 1.06 -0.43 -1.65
C HIS A 106 -0.08 -0.86 -0.72
N LYS A 107 -1.23 -0.18 -0.78
CA LYS A 107 -2.37 -0.43 0.11
C LYS A 107 -2.95 -1.84 -0.07
N ASP A 108 -2.96 -2.37 -1.29
CA ASP A 108 -3.43 -3.71 -1.62
C ASP A 108 -2.38 -4.82 -1.41
N GLY A 109 -1.14 -4.47 -1.08
CA GLY A 109 -0.03 -5.41 -0.94
C GLY A 109 0.51 -5.99 -2.26
N ASN A 110 0.00 -5.54 -3.41
CA ASN A 110 0.48 -5.95 -4.72
C ASN A 110 1.50 -4.92 -5.26
N GLY A 111 2.79 -5.28 -5.21
CA GLY A 111 3.88 -4.40 -5.65
C GLY A 111 3.89 -4.05 -7.15
N LEU A 112 3.08 -4.73 -7.97
CA LEU A 112 2.88 -4.42 -9.39
C LEU A 112 1.70 -3.48 -9.65
N ASN A 113 0.85 -3.21 -8.66
CA ASN A 113 -0.22 -2.22 -8.76
C ASN A 113 0.28 -0.83 -8.35
N ASN A 114 0.77 -0.07 -9.32
CA ASN A 114 1.41 1.22 -9.11
C ASN A 114 0.47 2.41 -9.41
N THR A 115 -0.84 2.22 -9.30
CA THR A 115 -1.80 3.34 -9.39
C THR A 115 -1.63 4.28 -8.19
N ARG A 116 -1.77 5.59 -8.41
CA ARG A 116 -1.55 6.63 -7.40
C ARG A 116 -2.47 6.46 -6.20
N GLU A 117 -3.70 6.02 -6.43
CA GLU A 117 -4.65 5.69 -5.36
C GLU A 117 -4.20 4.50 -4.51
N ASN A 118 -3.49 3.53 -5.09
CA ASN A 118 -2.96 2.37 -4.36
C ASN A 118 -1.66 2.68 -3.61
N LEU A 119 -0.94 3.74 -3.98
CA LEU A 119 0.32 4.13 -3.37
C LEU A 119 0.12 5.15 -2.23
N ARG A 120 1.04 5.13 -1.26
CA ARG A 120 1.16 6.18 -0.24
C ARG A 120 2.60 6.33 0.21
N ILE A 121 3.05 7.57 0.42
CA ILE A 121 4.36 7.85 1.04
C ILE A 121 4.19 7.72 2.54
N VAL A 122 5.03 6.91 3.17
CA VAL A 122 4.99 6.62 4.60
C VAL A 122 6.41 6.55 5.17
N THR A 123 6.52 6.61 6.49
CA THR A 123 7.77 6.29 7.19
C THR A 123 8.03 4.78 7.19
N VAL A 124 9.28 4.37 7.41
CA VAL A 124 9.65 2.95 7.57
C VAL A 124 8.86 2.30 8.71
N ALA A 125 8.70 2.99 9.84
CA ALA A 125 7.92 2.52 10.98
C ALA A 125 6.44 2.29 10.63
N GLU A 126 5.83 3.20 9.86
CA GLU A 126 4.47 3.03 9.36
C GLU A 126 4.35 1.88 8.38
N ASN A 127 5.28 1.76 7.41
CA ASN A 127 5.30 0.65 6.47
C ASN A 127 5.36 -0.69 7.19
N ASN A 128 6.27 -0.85 8.16
CA ASN A 128 6.38 -2.06 8.97
C ASN A 128 5.08 -2.34 9.74
N ARG A 129 4.41 -1.29 10.27
CA ARG A 129 3.09 -1.47 10.86
C ARG A 129 2.10 -2.00 9.84
N TYR A 130 2.04 -1.46 8.63
CA TYR A 130 1.09 -1.91 7.61
C TYR A 130 1.37 -3.31 7.08
N CYS A 131 2.65 -3.67 6.90
CA CYS A 131 3.08 -4.97 6.37
C CYS A 131 3.02 -6.11 7.41
N ARG A 132 2.92 -5.80 8.71
CA ARG A 132 2.74 -6.82 9.75
C ARG A 132 1.44 -7.59 9.51
N LYS A 133 1.59 -8.79 8.96
CA LYS A 133 0.55 -9.82 8.91
C LYS A 133 0.18 -10.19 10.35
N ARG A 134 -1.09 -10.49 10.59
CA ARG A 134 -1.51 -11.00 11.89
C ARG A 134 -0.91 -12.39 12.09
N GLY A 135 -0.52 -12.71 13.33
CA GLY A 135 -0.22 -14.09 13.69
C GLY A 135 -1.43 -14.98 13.44
N ARG A 136 -1.19 -16.25 13.10
CA ARG A 136 -2.26 -17.24 12.80
C ARG A 136 -3.29 -17.39 13.93
N ALA A 137 -2.92 -17.05 15.17
CA ALA A 137 -3.76 -17.11 16.36
C ALA A 137 -4.50 -15.80 16.71
N ALA A 138 -4.69 -14.88 15.76
CA ALA A 138 -5.41 -13.64 16.06
C ALA A 138 -6.90 -13.90 16.29
N SER A 139 -7.42 -13.41 17.42
CA SER A 139 -8.83 -13.61 17.82
C SER A 139 -9.84 -12.73 17.08
N SER A 140 -9.39 -11.78 16.25
CA SER A 140 -10.27 -10.86 15.51
C SER A 140 -9.84 -10.70 14.05
N LYS A 141 -10.74 -10.26 13.18
CA LYS A 141 -10.50 -9.72 11.83
C LYS A 141 -9.98 -8.28 11.81
N TYR A 142 -10.20 -7.48 12.87
CA TYR A 142 -9.75 -6.07 12.96
C TYR A 142 -8.44 -5.87 13.75
N LYS A 143 -7.49 -5.11 13.20
CA LYS A 143 -6.16 -4.93 13.80
C LYS A 143 -6.23 -4.15 15.11
N GLY A 144 -5.48 -4.59 16.12
CA GLY A 144 -5.52 -3.99 17.46
C GLY A 144 -6.74 -4.41 18.29
N VAL A 145 -7.61 -5.25 17.72
CA VAL A 145 -8.76 -5.84 18.42
C VAL A 145 -8.41 -7.26 18.84
N SER A 146 -8.74 -7.59 20.09
CA SER A 146 -8.56 -8.92 20.66
C SER A 146 -9.66 -9.20 21.68
N ILE A 147 -10.05 -10.47 21.83
CA ILE A 147 -10.95 -10.87 22.92
C ILE A 147 -10.21 -10.90 24.26
N HIS A 148 -10.77 -10.27 25.27
CA HIS A 148 -10.30 -10.37 26.65
C HIS A 148 -10.93 -11.61 27.29
N LYS A 149 -10.16 -12.69 27.42
CA LYS A 149 -10.66 -14.03 27.78
C LYS A 149 -11.46 -14.05 29.09
N ARG A 150 -11.06 -13.28 30.10
CA ARG A 150 -11.71 -13.26 31.42
C ARG A 150 -13.08 -12.58 31.41
N SER A 151 -13.27 -11.55 30.59
CA SER A 151 -14.54 -10.80 30.56
C SER A 151 -15.37 -11.09 29.31
N GLY A 152 -14.86 -11.86 28.35
CA GLY A 152 -15.49 -12.11 27.05
C GLY A 152 -15.59 -10.87 26.13
N LYS A 153 -15.13 -9.70 26.57
CA LYS A 153 -15.28 -8.43 25.83
C LYS A 153 -14.17 -8.24 24.80
N TRP A 154 -14.49 -7.55 23.71
CA TRP A 154 -13.54 -7.16 22.68
C TRP A 154 -12.79 -5.90 23.09
N GLN A 155 -11.52 -6.02 23.43
CA GLN A 155 -10.67 -4.88 23.77
C GLN A 155 -9.94 -4.35 22.54
N VAL A 156 -9.76 -3.04 22.50
CA VAL A 156 -9.06 -2.34 21.43
C VAL A 156 -7.81 -1.68 22.01
N SER A 157 -6.66 -2.02 21.45
CA SER A 157 -5.40 -1.39 21.76
C SER A 157 -4.66 -1.00 20.49
N ILE A 158 -4.04 0.18 20.52
CA ILE A 158 -3.19 0.67 19.46
C ILE A 158 -1.82 1.03 20.03
N LYS A 159 -0.77 0.70 19.27
CA LYS A 159 0.59 1.15 19.58
C LYS A 159 0.98 2.27 18.63
N TYR A 160 1.12 3.48 19.15
CA TYR A 160 1.56 4.66 18.40
C TYR A 160 2.80 5.25 19.07
N ASP A 161 3.82 5.53 18.26
CA ASP A 161 5.14 6.02 18.70
C ASP A 161 5.75 5.31 19.93
N GLY A 162 5.65 3.98 19.98
CA GLY A 162 6.17 3.19 21.11
C GLY A 162 5.21 3.07 22.30
N ILE A 163 4.25 3.97 22.43
CA ILE A 163 3.27 4.03 23.52
C ILE A 163 2.07 3.11 23.21
N HIS A 164 1.66 2.32 24.20
CA HIS A 164 0.48 1.47 24.13
C HIS A 164 -0.74 2.24 24.66
N LYS A 165 -1.75 2.46 23.81
CA LYS A 165 -2.99 3.14 24.18
C LYS A 165 -4.16 2.18 24.06
N SER A 166 -4.86 1.95 25.16
CA SER A 166 -6.16 1.27 25.16
C SER A 166 -7.24 2.24 24.72
N LEU A 167 -8.06 1.84 23.75
CA LEU A 167 -9.21 2.63 23.26
C LEU A 167 -10.53 2.18 23.92
N GLY A 168 -10.49 1.14 24.75
CA GLY A 168 -11.64 0.62 25.50
C GLY A 168 -11.98 -0.83 25.16
N SER A 169 -13.05 -1.31 25.79
CA SER A 169 -13.64 -2.64 25.54
C SER A 169 -15.07 -2.52 25.05
N TYR A 170 -15.47 -3.44 24.18
CA TYR A 170 -16.75 -3.44 23.48
C TYR A 170 -17.35 -4.84 23.49
N GLU A 171 -18.67 -4.92 23.34
CA GLU A 171 -19.40 -6.18 23.33
C GLU A 171 -19.26 -6.94 22.01
N THR A 172 -19.09 -6.21 20.90
CA THR A 172 -18.99 -6.80 19.56
C THR A 172 -17.68 -6.47 18.87
N GLU A 173 -17.26 -7.41 18.03
CA GLU A 173 -16.04 -7.32 17.26
C GLU A 173 -16.06 -6.13 16.29
N GLU A 174 -17.20 -5.89 15.64
CA GLU A 174 -17.42 -4.81 14.68
C GLU A 174 -17.28 -3.44 15.33
N ARG A 175 -17.85 -3.26 16.53
CA ARG A 175 -17.79 -2.00 17.27
C ARG A 175 -16.35 -1.70 17.70
N ALA A 176 -15.64 -2.71 18.18
CA ALA A 176 -14.22 -2.64 18.49
C ALA A 176 -13.38 -2.30 17.22
N GLY A 177 -13.69 -2.90 16.08
CA GLY A 177 -13.02 -2.64 14.81
C GLY A 177 -13.19 -1.20 14.31
N ARG A 178 -14.41 -0.66 14.41
CA ARG A 178 -14.70 0.74 14.08
C ARG A 178 -13.96 1.70 15.01
N ALA A 179 -14.00 1.44 16.31
CA ALA A 179 -13.29 2.26 17.31
C ALA A 179 -11.77 2.26 17.07
N GLY A 180 -11.17 1.10 16.81
CA GLY A 180 -9.75 0.99 16.48
C GLY A 180 -9.37 1.77 15.22
N SER A 181 -10.22 1.69 14.19
CA SER A 181 -10.01 2.44 12.94
C SER A 181 -10.11 3.95 13.13
N LYS A 182 -11.04 4.41 13.98
CA LYS A 182 -11.22 5.83 14.33
C LYS A 182 -10.04 6.35 15.16
N GLY A 183 -9.71 5.68 16.27
CA GLY A 183 -8.61 6.10 17.14
C GLY A 183 -7.25 6.11 16.44
N ALA A 184 -7.01 5.17 15.51
CA ALA A 184 -5.79 5.18 14.70
C ALA A 184 -5.70 6.36 13.71
N LYS A 185 -6.83 6.92 13.27
CA LYS A 185 -6.87 8.14 12.44
C LYS A 185 -6.64 9.38 13.29
N GLU A 186 -7.30 9.48 14.45
CA GLU A 186 -7.18 10.61 15.38
C GLU A 186 -5.75 10.79 15.89
N GLN A 187 -5.07 9.70 16.26
CA GLN A 187 -3.66 9.77 16.68
C GLN A 187 -2.74 10.25 15.56
N LYS A 188 -3.10 10.04 14.27
CA LYS A 188 -2.32 10.54 13.14
C LYS A 188 -2.60 12.00 12.84
N SER A 189 -3.84 12.47 13.02
CA SER A 189 -4.22 13.86 12.78
C SER A 189 -3.80 14.79 13.92
N GLY A 190 -3.72 14.29 15.15
CA GLY A 190 -3.34 15.09 16.33
C GLY A 190 -1.83 15.28 16.53
N THR A 191 -0.98 14.84 15.59
CA THR A 191 0.48 15.01 15.69
C THR A 191 0.95 16.09 14.71
N GLU A 192 0.83 17.36 15.11
CA GLU A 192 1.80 18.36 14.67
C GLU A 192 3.18 17.92 15.20
N PRO A 193 4.27 18.04 14.42
CA PRO A 193 5.56 17.54 14.83
C PRO A 193 6.12 18.44 15.95
N LEU A 194 5.83 18.10 17.20
CA LEU A 194 6.57 18.64 18.33
C LEU A 194 8.03 18.24 18.13
N LEU A 195 8.85 19.23 17.77
CA LEU A 195 10.30 19.13 17.75
C LEU A 195 10.73 18.41 19.03
N ARG A 196 11.52 17.35 18.87
CA ARG A 196 12.27 16.75 19.98
C ARG A 196 13.07 17.88 20.66
N LYS A 197 12.55 18.43 21.77
CA LYS A 197 13.40 19.13 22.73
C LYS A 197 14.36 18.06 23.25
N LYS A 198 15.57 18.03 22.69
CA LYS A 198 16.70 17.33 23.29
C LYS A 198 16.82 17.93 24.68
N THR A 199 16.49 17.16 25.70
CA THR A 199 16.84 17.45 27.08
C THR A 199 18.36 17.41 27.17
N THR A 200 19.01 18.53 26.91
CA THR A 200 20.36 18.80 27.39
C THR A 200 20.24 18.95 28.90
N LEU A 201 20.62 17.91 29.65
CA LEU A 201 20.97 18.06 31.05
C LEU A 201 22.24 18.92 31.12
N ARG A 202 22.06 20.24 31.19
CA ARG A 202 22.98 21.15 31.88
C ARG A 202 22.42 21.31 33.28
N THR A 203 23.27 21.11 34.29
CA THR A 203 23.32 21.78 35.61
C THR A 203 24.15 20.87 36.52
N VAL A 204 25.06 21.30 37.39
CA VAL A 204 25.79 22.54 37.72
C VAL A 204 26.92 22.04 38.65
N GLY A 205 28.05 22.75 38.71
CA GLY A 205 29.22 22.38 39.51
C GLY A 205 28.99 22.26 41.02
N LYS A 206 29.98 21.66 41.67
CA LYS A 206 30.24 21.82 43.11
C LYS A 206 31.69 22.26 43.27
N PHE A 207 31.83 23.53 43.59
CA PHE A 207 32.93 24.06 44.39
C PHE A 207 32.92 23.33 45.75
N PHE A 208 34.08 22.89 46.20
CA PHE A 208 34.38 22.78 47.64
C PHE A 208 35.83 23.21 47.85
N THR A 209 35.96 24.29 48.60
CA THR A 209 37.17 24.87 49.17
C THR A 209 37.52 24.20 50.50
N GLY A 210 38.81 24.11 50.81
CA GLY A 210 39.33 24.33 52.16
C GLY A 210 40.01 23.14 52.84
N GLY A 211 41.21 23.39 53.38
CA GLY A 211 41.86 22.58 54.41
C GLY A 211 43.27 22.17 54.07
#